data_AF-A0A2Z5X113-F1
#
_entry.id   AF-A0A2Z5X113-F1
#
_cell.length_a   1.000
_cell.length_b   1.000
_cell.length_c   1.000
_cell.angle_alpha   90.00
_cell.angle_beta   90.00
_cell.angle_gamma   90.00
#
_symmetry.space_group_name_H-M   'P 1'
#
loop_
_entity.id
_entity.type
_entity.pdbx_description
1 polymer ?
#
loop_
_entity_poly.entity_id
_entity_poly.type
_entity_poly.pdbx_seq_one_letter_code
_entity_poly.pdbx_strand_id
1 'polypeptide(L)'
;MSVSESCTVLSLDDILAALELQLETEEAIAKLPLTRALEKCLSFAQAHNLHDLAQFVKQELEGYSGQSPSDRIVQLSYFDNGGQLINGLNQYRVYPLNTGVRKLELHLKNGLTLMLPKQILRFLSEAAGREVDSSHVSPSEIIYLLDNIRFLVSKRLKEIAIN
;
A
#
# COMPACT_ATOMS: atom_id res chain seq x y z
N MET A 1 19.11 -12.52 47.69
CA MET A 1 19.49 -11.10 47.52
C MET A 1 19.16 -10.72 46.09
N SER A 2 17.91 -10.32 45.85
CA SER A 2 17.39 -9.89 44.55
C SER A 2 17.70 -8.41 44.37
N VAL A 3 18.48 -8.07 43.34
CA VAL A 3 18.79 -6.68 42.98
C VAL A 3 18.09 -6.39 41.66
N SER A 4 17.19 -5.41 41.73
CA SER A 4 16.20 -5.03 40.72
C SER A 4 16.83 -4.67 39.38
N GLU A 5 16.25 -5.22 38.31
CA GLU A 5 16.42 -4.75 36.94
C GLU A 5 15.85 -3.32 36.85
N SER A 6 16.72 -2.36 36.54
CA SER A 6 16.34 -0.99 36.25
C SER A 6 15.61 -0.97 34.91
N CYS A 7 14.30 -1.15 34.96
CA CYS A 7 13.39 -0.89 33.85
C CYS A 7 13.43 0.62 33.56
N THR A 8 14.29 1.03 32.63
CA THR A 8 14.26 2.39 32.06
C THR A 8 12.94 2.55 31.33
N VAL A 9 11.97 3.18 32.02
CA VAL A 9 10.74 3.69 31.43
C VAL A 9 11.19 4.82 30.50
N LEU A 10 11.34 4.52 29.20
CA LEU A 10 11.51 5.55 28.18
C LEU A 10 10.26 6.44 28.24
N SER A 11 10.45 7.73 28.51
CA SER A 11 9.34 8.68 28.55
C SER A 11 8.75 8.79 27.14
N LEU A 12 7.43 8.88 27.05
CA LEU A 12 6.72 9.17 25.80
C LEU A 12 7.28 10.44 25.14
N ASP A 13 7.71 11.40 25.95
CA ASP A 13 8.34 12.65 25.51
C ASP A 13 9.69 12.39 24.82
N ASP A 14 10.43 11.34 25.21
CA ASP A 14 11.69 10.98 24.57
C ASP A 14 11.46 10.28 23.21
N ILE A 15 10.39 9.50 23.09
CA ILE A 15 9.98 8.84 21.84
C ILE A 15 9.43 9.88 20.85
N LEU A 16 8.58 10.78 21.34
CA LEU A 16 8.02 11.88 20.54
C LEU A 16 9.10 12.87 20.15
N ALA A 17 10.02 13.24 21.05
CA ALA A 17 11.14 14.10 20.71
C ALA A 17 12.13 13.43 19.74
N ALA A 18 12.40 12.13 19.86
CA ALA A 18 13.26 11.43 18.89
C ALA A 18 12.62 11.31 17.50
N LEU A 19 11.29 11.17 17.45
CA LEU A 19 10.53 11.24 16.21
C LEU A 19 10.50 12.67 15.69
N GLU A 20 10.14 13.68 16.50
CA GLU A 20 10.10 15.11 16.17
C GLU A 20 11.46 15.66 15.68
N LEU A 21 12.57 15.26 16.28
CA LEU A 21 13.92 15.67 15.85
C LEU A 21 14.33 15.00 14.53
N GLN A 22 13.81 13.81 14.21
CA GLN A 22 13.90 13.21 12.88
C GLN A 22 12.85 13.78 11.91
N LEU A 23 11.77 14.37 12.44
CA LEU A 23 10.67 14.99 11.73
C LEU A 23 11.01 16.46 11.35
N GLU A 24 11.88 17.17 12.06
CA GLU A 24 12.32 18.52 11.62
C GLU A 24 13.26 18.47 10.40
N THR A 25 13.73 17.28 10.01
CA THR A 25 14.35 17.05 8.70
C THR A 25 13.30 16.82 7.58
N GLU A 26 12.00 17.02 7.87
CA GLU A 26 10.86 16.71 6.98
C GLU A 26 10.41 17.77 6.00
N GLU A 27 11.02 18.95 5.93
CA GLU A 27 10.83 19.78 4.73
C GLU A 27 11.40 19.11 3.47
N ALA A 28 12.20 18.04 3.62
CA ALA A 28 12.63 17.16 2.54
C ALA A 28 11.71 15.94 2.27
N ILE A 29 10.67 15.70 3.09
CA ILE A 29 9.74 14.55 2.93
C ILE A 29 8.73 14.71 1.80
N ALA A 30 8.80 15.80 1.03
CA ALA A 30 8.04 15.90 -0.22
C ALA A 30 8.38 14.81 -1.26
N LYS A 31 9.49 14.03 -1.13
CA LYS A 31 9.87 12.98 -2.10
C LYS A 31 10.66 11.78 -1.53
N LEU A 32 10.26 11.20 -0.40
CA LEU A 32 10.78 9.88 0.01
C LEU A 32 9.71 8.79 -0.20
N PRO A 33 10.01 7.71 -0.97
CA PRO A 33 9.04 6.67 -1.30
C PRO A 33 8.48 6.02 -0.03
N LEU A 34 7.16 5.86 0.05
CA LEU A 34 6.41 5.24 1.13
C LEU A 34 7.01 3.87 1.51
N THR A 35 7.59 3.15 0.56
CA THR A 35 8.38 1.93 0.80
C THR A 35 9.45 2.14 1.87
N ARG A 36 10.28 3.18 1.78
CA ARG A 36 11.38 3.42 2.74
C ARG A 36 10.87 3.74 4.14
N ALA A 37 9.78 4.50 4.24
CA ALA A 37 9.17 4.83 5.53
C ALA A 37 8.63 3.56 6.20
N LEU A 38 7.94 2.72 5.44
CA LEU A 38 7.42 1.44 5.92
C LEU A 38 8.55 0.45 6.27
N GLU A 39 9.65 0.41 5.51
CA GLU A 39 10.81 -0.45 5.83
C GLU A 39 11.48 -0.06 7.16
N LYS A 40 11.60 1.24 7.44
CA LYS A 40 12.06 1.73 8.75
C LYS A 40 11.08 1.33 9.86
N CYS A 41 9.77 1.53 9.63
CA CYS A 41 8.73 1.16 10.58
C CYS A 41 8.73 -0.36 10.88
N LEU A 42 8.93 -1.19 9.86
CA LEU A 42 9.05 -2.63 10.02
C LEU A 42 10.26 -3.01 10.87
N SER A 43 11.41 -2.39 10.60
CA SER A 43 12.65 -2.64 11.35
C SER A 43 12.48 -2.26 12.82
N PHE A 44 11.85 -1.11 13.10
CA PHE A 44 11.50 -0.69 14.46
C PHE A 44 10.56 -1.69 15.14
N ALA A 45 9.46 -2.07 14.48
CA ALA A 45 8.48 -3.00 15.04
C ALA A 45 9.12 -4.36 15.37
N GLN A 46 10.02 -4.86 14.52
CA GLN A 46 10.77 -6.09 14.77
C GLN A 46 11.75 -5.97 15.95
N ALA A 47 12.51 -4.87 16.02
CA ALA A 47 13.46 -4.64 17.11
C ALA A 47 12.78 -4.55 18.49
N HIS A 48 11.54 -4.07 18.53
CA HIS A 48 10.75 -3.92 19.75
C HIS A 48 9.72 -5.04 19.98
N ASN A 49 9.77 -6.14 19.21
CA ASN A 49 8.84 -7.28 19.29
C ASN A 49 7.35 -6.91 19.13
N LEU A 50 7.04 -5.86 18.38
CA LEU A 50 5.68 -5.41 18.05
C LEU A 50 5.14 -6.24 16.88
N HIS A 51 4.75 -7.48 17.14
CA HIS A 51 4.37 -8.46 16.11
C HIS A 51 3.21 -8.00 15.22
N ASP A 52 2.15 -7.44 15.79
CA ASP A 52 0.98 -6.99 15.03
C ASP A 52 1.33 -5.84 14.08
N LEU A 53 2.15 -4.90 14.55
CA LEU A 53 2.62 -3.78 13.74
C LEU A 53 3.55 -4.28 12.63
N ALA A 54 4.48 -5.19 12.94
CA ALA A 54 5.37 -5.77 11.95
C ALA A 54 4.60 -6.52 10.86
N GLN A 55 3.58 -7.31 11.24
CA GLN A 55 2.73 -8.00 10.27
C GLN A 55 1.94 -7.03 9.40
N PHE A 56 1.32 -6.01 10.00
CA PHE A 56 0.58 -4.98 9.26
C PHE A 56 1.48 -4.26 8.24
N VAL A 57 2.64 -3.77 8.66
CA VAL A 57 3.58 -3.04 7.79
C VAL A 57 4.10 -3.94 6.67
N LYS A 58 4.38 -5.21 6.98
CA LYS A 58 4.81 -6.18 5.97
C LYS A 58 3.75 -6.40 4.89
N GLN A 59 2.47 -6.50 5.27
CA GLN A 59 1.36 -6.64 4.32
C GLN A 59 1.22 -5.40 3.44
N GLU A 60 1.35 -4.19 3.98
CA GLU A 60 1.30 -2.98 3.15
C GLU A 60 2.48 -2.90 2.17
N LEU A 61 3.68 -3.33 2.59
CA LEU A 61 4.87 -3.34 1.73
C LEU A 61 4.79 -4.35 0.59
N GLU A 62 4.48 -5.60 0.92
CA GLU A 62 4.60 -6.75 0.02
C GLU A 62 3.29 -7.08 -0.71
N GLY A 63 2.16 -6.69 -0.13
CA GLY A 63 0.83 -7.00 -0.63
C GLY A 63 0.15 -8.11 0.17
N TYR A 64 -1.01 -8.51 -0.34
CA TYR A 64 -1.95 -9.38 0.36
C TYR A 64 -2.05 -10.73 -0.33
N SER A 65 -1.80 -11.82 0.40
CA SER A 65 -1.98 -13.19 -0.09
C SER A 65 -3.44 -13.67 -0.06
N GLY A 66 -4.33 -12.92 0.62
CA GLY A 66 -5.75 -13.20 0.75
C GLY A 66 -6.60 -12.01 0.32
N GLN A 67 -7.60 -11.67 1.15
CA GLN A 67 -8.46 -10.52 0.90
C GLN A 67 -7.71 -9.23 1.24
N SER A 68 -7.59 -8.32 0.26
CA SER A 68 -7.13 -6.97 0.53
C SER A 68 -8.12 -6.20 1.42
N PRO A 69 -7.63 -5.20 2.17
CA PRO A 69 -8.51 -4.24 2.82
C PRO A 69 -9.51 -3.63 1.82
N SER A 70 -10.72 -3.33 2.30
CA SER A 70 -11.85 -2.89 1.45
C SER A 70 -11.62 -1.54 0.76
N ASP A 71 -10.63 -0.78 1.21
CA ASP A 71 -10.22 0.51 0.65
C ASP A 71 -9.09 0.37 -0.39
N ARG A 72 -8.57 -0.85 -0.65
CA ARG A 72 -7.59 -1.14 -1.70
C ARG A 72 -8.31 -1.46 -3.00
N ILE A 73 -9.05 -0.50 -3.51
CA ILE A 73 -9.83 -0.62 -4.74
C ILE A 73 -9.28 0.37 -5.77
N VAL A 74 -9.17 -0.07 -7.01
CA VAL A 74 -8.71 0.76 -8.14
C VAL A 74 -9.69 0.67 -9.30
N GLN A 75 -9.62 1.67 -10.18
CA GLN A 75 -10.31 1.66 -11.47
C GLN A 75 -9.41 1.07 -12.56
N LEU A 76 -9.90 0.02 -13.23
CA LEU A 76 -9.25 -0.60 -14.37
C LEU A 76 -9.69 0.04 -15.68
N SER A 77 -8.72 0.17 -16.58
CA SER A 77 -8.95 0.32 -18.02
C SER A 77 -8.66 -1.02 -18.71
N TYR A 78 -9.46 -1.39 -19.71
CA TYR A 78 -9.32 -2.65 -20.43
C TYR A 78 -8.83 -2.43 -21.85
N PHE A 79 -7.95 -3.30 -22.31
CA PHE A 79 -7.33 -3.20 -23.62
C PHE A 79 -7.45 -4.51 -24.39
N ASP A 80 -7.57 -4.41 -25.71
CA ASP A 80 -7.51 -5.57 -26.60
C ASP A 80 -6.05 -5.96 -26.94
N ASN A 81 -5.89 -7.03 -27.71
CA ASN A 81 -4.58 -7.52 -28.17
C ASN A 81 -3.79 -6.48 -29.00
N GLY A 82 -4.46 -5.45 -29.53
CA GLY A 82 -3.86 -4.36 -30.29
C GLY A 82 -3.47 -3.15 -29.44
N GLY A 83 -3.68 -3.20 -28.11
CA GLY A 83 -3.45 -2.08 -27.20
C GLY A 83 -4.50 -0.97 -27.33
N GLN A 84 -5.65 -1.24 -27.95
CA GLN A 84 -6.76 -0.30 -28.03
C GLN A 84 -7.62 -0.37 -26.78
N LEU A 85 -7.98 0.80 -26.23
CA LEU A 85 -8.90 0.89 -25.10
C LEU A 85 -10.28 0.36 -25.49
N ILE A 86 -10.83 -0.52 -24.66
CA ILE A 86 -12.18 -1.08 -24.82
C ILE A 86 -13.16 -0.24 -23.99
N ASN A 87 -14.07 0.44 -24.70
CA ASN A 87 -15.17 1.18 -24.09
C ASN A 87 -16.35 0.25 -23.75
N GLY A 88 -17.24 0.69 -22.86
CA GLY A 88 -18.48 -0.04 -22.52
C GLY A 88 -18.38 -1.00 -21.33
N LEU A 89 -17.19 -1.19 -20.76
CA LEU A 89 -16.98 -2.03 -19.57
C LEU A 89 -16.97 -1.24 -18.24
N ASN A 90 -17.63 -0.07 -18.22
CA ASN A 90 -17.58 0.87 -17.09
C ASN A 90 -18.07 0.27 -15.78
N GLN A 91 -19.12 -0.57 -15.82
CA GLN A 91 -19.63 -1.23 -14.62
C GLN A 91 -18.69 -2.29 -14.02
N TYR A 92 -17.63 -2.69 -14.74
CA TYR A 92 -16.71 -3.74 -14.28
C TYR A 92 -15.34 -3.20 -13.84
N ARG A 93 -15.11 -1.89 -13.96
CA ARG A 93 -13.78 -1.27 -13.73
C ARG A 93 -13.26 -1.38 -12.30
N VAL A 94 -14.17 -1.52 -11.33
CA VAL A 94 -13.81 -1.55 -9.91
C VAL A 94 -13.16 -2.89 -9.58
N TYR A 95 -11.90 -2.85 -9.15
CA TYR A 95 -11.14 -4.07 -8.86
C TYR A 95 -10.37 -3.98 -7.53
N PRO A 96 -10.44 -5.02 -6.67
CA PRO A 96 -9.64 -5.08 -5.46
C PRO A 96 -8.17 -5.35 -5.80
N LEU A 97 -7.27 -4.52 -5.29
CA LEU A 97 -5.85 -4.62 -5.56
C LEU A 97 -5.10 -5.21 -4.36
N ASN A 98 -4.51 -6.38 -4.57
CA ASN A 98 -3.66 -7.04 -3.57
C ASN A 98 -2.20 -6.60 -3.63
N THR A 99 -1.84 -5.71 -4.56
CA THR A 99 -0.47 -5.30 -4.82
C THR A 99 0.05 -4.37 -3.71
N GLY A 100 1.19 -4.71 -3.11
CA GLY A 100 1.83 -3.90 -2.07
C GLY A 100 2.51 -2.62 -2.60
N VAL A 101 2.80 -1.71 -1.67
CA VAL A 101 3.40 -0.38 -1.92
C VAL A 101 4.67 -0.47 -2.75
N ARG A 102 5.54 -1.46 -2.48
CA ARG A 102 6.82 -1.58 -3.20
C ARG A 102 6.62 -1.72 -4.70
N LYS A 103 5.64 -2.52 -5.10
CA LYS A 103 5.31 -2.72 -6.52
C LYS A 103 4.52 -1.55 -7.09
N LEU A 104 3.61 -0.94 -6.32
CA LEU A 104 2.90 0.27 -6.72
C LEU A 104 3.86 1.40 -7.08
N GLU A 105 4.84 1.69 -6.21
CA GLU A 105 5.81 2.76 -6.44
C GLU A 105 6.71 2.50 -7.64
N LEU A 106 7.08 1.24 -7.90
CA LEU A 106 7.83 0.85 -9.10
C LEU A 106 7.05 1.15 -10.39
N HIS A 107 5.73 1.07 -10.34
CA HIS A 107 4.83 1.29 -11.47
C HIS A 107 4.24 2.71 -11.53
N LEU A 108 4.67 3.63 -10.67
CA LEU A 108 4.08 4.97 -10.53
C LEU A 108 4.15 5.81 -11.80
N LYS A 109 5.18 5.64 -12.63
CA LYS A 109 5.33 6.40 -13.90
C LYS A 109 4.52 5.83 -15.06
N ASN A 110 4.45 4.51 -15.16
CA ASN A 110 3.96 3.82 -16.35
C ASN A 110 2.59 3.16 -16.14
N GLY A 111 2.06 3.19 -14.91
CA GLY A 111 0.89 2.42 -14.54
C GLY A 111 1.23 0.95 -14.32
N LEU A 112 0.21 0.20 -13.89
CA LEU A 112 0.32 -1.21 -13.54
C LEU A 112 -0.61 -2.03 -14.42
N THR A 113 -0.04 -2.86 -15.29
CA THR A 113 -0.80 -3.86 -16.03
C THR A 113 -1.06 -5.07 -15.15
N LEU A 114 -2.32 -5.47 -15.07
CA LEU A 114 -2.77 -6.63 -14.32
C LEU A 114 -3.23 -7.72 -15.28
N MET A 115 -2.67 -8.91 -15.09
CA MET A 115 -3.13 -10.13 -15.75
C MET A 115 -4.29 -10.68 -14.93
N LEU A 116 -5.51 -10.45 -15.40
CA LEU A 116 -6.70 -10.97 -14.72
C LEU A 116 -6.83 -12.48 -14.96
N PRO A 117 -7.49 -13.23 -14.05
CA PRO A 117 -7.83 -14.62 -14.28
C PRO A 117 -8.58 -14.82 -15.61
N LYS A 118 -8.28 -15.92 -16.31
CA LYS A 118 -8.86 -16.23 -17.62
C LYS A 118 -10.39 -16.23 -17.63
N GLN A 119 -11.03 -16.64 -16.53
CA GLN A 119 -12.48 -16.61 -16.41
C GLN A 119 -13.01 -15.16 -16.47
N ILE A 120 -12.33 -14.21 -15.82
CA ILE A 120 -12.71 -12.80 -15.81
C ILE A 120 -12.50 -12.21 -17.20
N LEU A 121 -11.35 -12.45 -17.84
CA LEU A 121 -11.08 -11.95 -19.20
C LEU A 121 -12.10 -12.46 -20.22
N ARG A 122 -12.47 -13.74 -20.14
CA ARG A 122 -13.50 -14.33 -21.01
C ARG A 122 -14.85 -13.65 -20.79
N PHE A 123 -15.28 -13.49 -19.54
CA PHE A 123 -16.52 -12.79 -19.21
C PHE A 123 -16.54 -11.35 -19.74
N LEU A 124 -15.45 -10.60 -19.54
CA LEU A 124 -15.33 -9.23 -20.04
C LEU A 124 -15.34 -9.17 -21.56
N SER A 125 -14.75 -10.17 -22.23
CA SER A 125 -14.73 -10.27 -23.69
C SER A 125 -16.13 -10.53 -24.26
N GLU A 126 -16.88 -11.44 -23.62
CA GLU A 126 -18.28 -11.72 -23.97
C GLU A 126 -19.16 -10.48 -23.75
N ALA A 127 -18.96 -9.76 -22.64
CA ALA A 127 -19.70 -8.53 -22.34
C ALA A 127 -19.38 -7.37 -23.29
N ALA A 128 -18.13 -7.26 -23.76
CA ALA A 128 -17.70 -6.22 -24.69
C ALA A 128 -18.02 -6.54 -26.16
N GLY A 129 -18.29 -7.81 -26.49
CA GLY A 129 -18.35 -8.28 -27.88
C GLY A 129 -17.00 -8.21 -28.62
N ARG A 130 -15.89 -8.09 -27.88
CA ARG A 130 -14.51 -7.98 -28.38
C ARG A 130 -13.56 -8.63 -27.38
N GLU A 131 -12.48 -9.23 -27.85
CA GLU A 131 -11.46 -9.84 -26.99
C GLU A 131 -10.78 -8.80 -26.10
N VAL A 132 -10.81 -9.06 -24.78
CA VAL A 132 -10.10 -8.31 -23.75
C VAL A 132 -8.83 -9.08 -23.39
N ASP A 133 -7.68 -8.45 -23.61
CA ASP A 133 -6.36 -9.05 -23.38
C ASP A 133 -5.83 -8.73 -21.99
N SER A 134 -5.89 -7.44 -21.65
CA SER A 134 -5.20 -6.91 -20.48
C SER A 134 -6.02 -5.84 -19.79
N SER A 135 -5.68 -5.63 -18.52
CA SER A 135 -6.23 -4.56 -17.71
C SER A 135 -5.11 -3.70 -17.15
N HIS A 136 -5.40 -2.43 -16.92
CA HIS A 136 -4.40 -1.45 -16.56
C HIS A 136 -4.93 -0.49 -15.50
N VAL A 137 -4.11 -0.27 -14.47
CA VAL A 137 -4.27 0.77 -13.47
C VAL A 137 -3.42 1.95 -13.89
N SER A 138 -4.04 3.12 -14.04
CA SER A 138 -3.32 4.33 -14.47
C SER A 138 -2.37 4.86 -13.39
N PRO A 139 -1.35 5.65 -13.76
CA PRO A 139 -0.52 6.38 -12.81
C PRO A 139 -1.31 7.20 -11.78
N SER A 140 -2.40 7.85 -12.19
CA SER A 140 -3.24 8.66 -11.30
C SER A 140 -3.94 7.82 -10.23
N GLU A 141 -4.43 6.64 -10.59
CA GLU A 141 -5.03 5.69 -9.63
C GLU A 141 -3.99 5.15 -8.65
N ILE A 142 -2.77 4.89 -9.13
CA ILE A 142 -1.65 4.47 -8.26
C ILE A 142 -1.31 5.57 -7.24
N ILE A 143 -1.21 6.82 -7.68
CA ILE A 143 -0.92 7.97 -6.78
C ILE A 143 -2.03 8.10 -5.73
N TYR A 144 -3.29 8.08 -6.17
CA TYR A 144 -4.44 8.13 -5.27
C TYR A 144 -4.41 7.00 -4.22
N LEU A 145 -4.13 5.77 -4.65
CA LEU A 145 -4.03 4.63 -3.76
C LEU A 145 -2.88 4.77 -2.76
N LEU A 146 -1.70 5.23 -3.21
CA LEU A 146 -0.55 5.45 -2.33
C LEU A 146 -0.81 6.55 -1.29
N ASP A 147 -1.52 7.61 -1.66
CA ASP A 147 -1.92 8.66 -0.74
C ASP A 147 -2.91 8.14 0.31
N ASN A 148 -3.88 7.32 -0.09
CA ASN A 148 -4.79 6.64 0.83
C ASN A 148 -4.04 5.70 1.78
N ILE A 149 -3.10 4.89 1.27
CA ILE A 149 -2.27 4.02 2.12
C ILE A 149 -1.50 4.86 3.12
N ARG A 150 -0.88 5.97 2.69
CA ARG A 150 -0.14 6.87 3.57
C ARG A 150 -1.04 7.41 4.69
N PHE A 151 -2.23 7.88 4.36
CA PHE A 151 -3.19 8.37 5.35
C PHE A 151 -3.56 7.29 6.39
N LEU A 152 -3.87 6.08 5.93
CA LEU A 152 -4.32 4.99 6.79
C LEU A 152 -3.21 4.43 7.68
N VAL A 153 -2.01 4.27 7.12
CA VAL A 153 -0.82 3.88 7.89
C VAL A 153 -0.56 4.91 8.98
N SER A 154 -0.53 6.20 8.63
CA SER A 154 -0.32 7.27 9.61
C SER A 154 -1.39 7.28 10.70
N LYS A 155 -2.66 7.08 10.34
CA LYS A 155 -3.75 6.98 11.30
C LYS A 155 -3.54 5.80 12.26
N ARG A 156 -3.23 4.62 11.73
CA ARG A 156 -3.05 3.41 12.53
C ARG A 156 -1.82 3.48 13.45
N LEU A 157 -0.73 4.09 12.99
CA LEU A 157 0.46 4.35 13.82
C LEU A 157 0.13 5.27 15.00
N LYS A 158 -0.68 6.32 14.77
CA LYS A 158 -1.15 7.21 15.85
C LYS A 158 -2.03 6.47 16.87
N GLU A 159 -2.92 5.60 16.42
CA GLU A 159 -3.77 4.80 17.30
C GLU A 159 -2.96 3.82 18.17
N ILE A 160 -1.86 3.29 17.64
CA ILE A 160 -0.92 2.44 18.40
C ILE A 160 -0.11 3.27 19.41
N ALA A 161 0.22 4.52 19.09
CA ALA A 161 1.00 5.38 19.98
C ALA A 161 0.22 5.94 21.19
N ILE A 162 -1.12 5.89 21.15
CA ILE A 162 -2.00 6.42 22.21
C ILE A 162 -2.40 5.32 23.22
N ASN A 163 -2.21 4.05 22.88
CA ASN A 163 -2.49 2.90 23.75
C ASN A 163 -1.20 2.35 24.37
#